data_AF-A0A2Z2KF82-F1
#
_entry.id   AF-A0A2Z2KF82-F1
#
_cell.length_a   1.000
_cell.length_b   1.000
_cell.length_c   1.000
_cell.angle_alpha   90.00
_cell.angle_beta   90.00
_cell.angle_gamma   90.00
#
_symmetry.space_group_name_H-M   'P 1'
#
loop_
_entity.id
_entity.type
_entity.pdbx_description
1 polymer ?
#
loop_
_entity_poly.entity_id
_entity_poly.type
_entity_poly.pdbx_seq_one_letter_code
_entity_poly.pdbx_strand_id
1 'polypeptide(L)'
;MLDLGRYGSREIMNLQVLDYITATPLMYFDYANTASDESAGDRTFATGGSGGTRRIKFDGAKTRVLTVETQIFTLQHLAILAGNPITSGAKNIYKTEVVKVSTGKTISLKRKPLGVAFVSVLPYKNGIAIGKPQEVQTVTDNLITLAATSTVAIGDEVEVYYQFEATSAHTVTYTTKGFPGYVTLIGDTFYADEVGSNGGTTNLVAVQKKYFKASMQPNYTVTHNATGDAATLTMVFDIFGVKVDGEEVMVEETIYEDELV
;
A
#
# COMPACT_ATOMS: atom_id res chain seq x y z
N MET A 1 -30.09 21.77 17.07
CA MET A 1 -29.18 22.83 16.60
C MET A 1 -27.91 22.53 17.32
N LEU A 2 -26.86 22.20 16.57
CA LEU A 2 -25.61 21.76 17.15
C LEU A 2 -25.02 22.91 17.96
N ASP A 3 -24.99 22.74 19.29
CA ASP A 3 -24.28 23.66 20.17
C ASP A 3 -22.80 23.25 20.23
N LEU A 4 -21.91 24.24 20.07
CA LEU A 4 -20.47 23.99 20.14
C LEU A 4 -20.05 23.67 21.59
N GLY A 5 -19.33 22.57 21.74
CA GLY A 5 -18.88 22.01 23.01
C GLY A 5 -17.36 22.05 23.20
N ARG A 6 -16.88 21.28 24.18
CA ARG A 6 -15.45 21.09 24.42
C ARG A 6 -15.10 19.65 24.10
N TYR A 7 -14.19 19.47 23.15
CA TYR A 7 -14.02 18.20 22.47
C TYR A 7 -12.71 17.50 22.83
N GLY A 8 -12.77 16.18 23.00
CA GLY A 8 -11.63 15.29 23.09
C GLY A 8 -11.59 14.33 21.89
N SER A 9 -10.42 14.18 21.26
CA SER A 9 -10.20 13.24 20.16
C SER A 9 -9.51 11.97 20.65
N ARG A 10 -10.04 10.81 20.30
CA ARG A 10 -9.41 9.50 20.56
C ARG A 10 -9.59 8.51 19.42
N GLU A 11 -10.69 8.62 18.68
CA GLU A 11 -10.99 7.74 17.55
C GLU A 11 -10.10 8.03 16.35
N ILE A 12 -9.72 6.96 15.63
CA ILE A 12 -8.95 7.06 14.38
C ILE A 12 -9.94 7.32 13.25
N MET A 13 -9.53 8.15 12.29
CA MET A 13 -10.39 8.48 11.15
C MET A 13 -10.45 7.34 10.12
N ASN A 14 -11.65 7.05 9.66
CA ASN A 14 -11.89 6.21 8.48
C ASN A 14 -11.64 7.05 7.23
N LEU A 15 -10.87 6.54 6.28
CA LEU A 15 -10.36 7.32 5.16
C LEU A 15 -10.92 6.85 3.83
N GLN A 16 -11.53 7.78 3.11
CA GLN A 16 -11.85 7.66 1.69
C GLN A 16 -10.77 8.39 0.88
N VAL A 17 -10.25 7.71 -0.13
CA VAL A 17 -9.26 8.25 -1.06
C VAL A 17 -9.91 8.38 -2.42
N LEU A 18 -9.95 9.61 -2.93
CA LEU A 18 -10.57 9.97 -4.20
C LEU A 18 -9.51 10.49 -5.17
N ASP A 19 -9.64 10.17 -6.45
CA ASP A 19 -8.83 10.83 -7.48
C ASP A 19 -9.14 12.32 -7.52
N TYR A 20 -8.11 13.16 -7.46
CA TYR A 20 -8.29 14.62 -7.34
C TYR A 20 -9.01 15.26 -8.54
N ILE A 21 -8.87 14.69 -9.74
CA ILE A 21 -9.43 15.28 -10.97
C ILE A 21 -10.86 14.81 -11.21
N THR A 22 -11.09 13.52 -11.06
CA THR A 22 -12.37 12.87 -11.41
C THR A 22 -13.31 12.72 -10.22
N ALA A 23 -12.82 12.92 -9.00
CA ALA A 23 -13.53 12.60 -7.76
C ALA A 23 -13.97 11.13 -7.67
N THR A 24 -13.35 10.24 -8.44
CA THR A 24 -13.65 8.80 -8.41
C THR A 24 -13.06 8.18 -7.15
N PRO A 25 -13.82 7.38 -6.38
CA PRO A 25 -13.29 6.63 -5.25
C PRO A 25 -12.22 5.64 -5.71
N LEU A 26 -11.00 5.79 -5.19
CA LEU A 26 -9.88 4.87 -5.43
C LEU A 26 -9.87 3.76 -4.38
N MET A 27 -10.14 4.10 -3.12
CA MET A 27 -10.22 3.16 -2.00
C MET A 27 -10.89 3.78 -0.78
N TYR A 28 -11.36 2.91 0.11
CA TYR A 28 -11.82 3.24 1.46
C TYR A 28 -11.18 2.26 2.44
N PHE A 29 -10.84 2.72 3.63
CA PHE A 29 -10.34 1.88 4.70
C PHE A 29 -10.66 2.46 6.07
N ASP A 30 -10.97 1.55 7.00
CA ASP A 30 -11.39 1.79 8.39
C ASP A 30 -10.44 1.13 9.41
N TYR A 31 -9.35 0.55 8.94
CA TYR A 31 -8.41 -0.26 9.72
C TYR A 31 -7.06 0.43 9.93
N ALA A 32 -7.02 1.76 9.85
CA ALA A 32 -5.84 2.52 10.26
C ALA A 32 -5.60 2.33 11.76
N ASN A 33 -4.34 2.17 12.15
CA ASN A 33 -3.91 2.06 13.54
C ASN A 33 -3.57 3.42 14.15
N THR A 34 -3.09 4.36 13.33
CA THR A 34 -2.83 5.74 13.74
C THR A 34 -3.13 6.71 12.59
N ALA A 35 -3.54 7.92 12.93
CA ALA A 35 -3.65 9.05 12.02
C ALA A 35 -3.14 10.31 12.74
N SER A 36 -2.12 10.95 12.19
CA SER A 36 -1.50 12.15 12.75
C SER A 36 -1.56 13.27 11.71
N ASP A 37 -2.23 14.36 12.09
CA ASP A 37 -2.39 15.53 11.25
C ASP A 37 -1.55 16.69 11.82
N GLU A 38 -0.43 16.97 11.16
CA GLU A 38 0.56 17.94 11.61
C GLU A 38 0.58 19.17 10.72
N SER A 39 0.53 20.37 11.31
CA SER A 39 0.75 21.62 10.58
C SER A 39 1.96 22.35 11.13
N ALA A 40 2.89 22.68 10.24
CA ALA A 40 4.08 23.47 10.54
C ALA A 40 4.02 24.81 9.82
N GLY A 41 4.71 25.82 10.37
CA GLY A 41 4.78 27.14 9.77
C GLY A 41 6.09 27.84 10.09
N ASP A 42 6.66 28.50 9.10
CA ASP A 42 7.87 29.28 9.28
C ASP A 42 7.56 30.61 9.96
N ARG A 43 8.38 30.98 10.95
CA ARG A 43 8.32 32.31 11.56
C ARG A 43 9.70 32.83 11.82
N THR A 44 10.00 33.99 11.25
CA THR A 44 11.22 34.75 11.53
C THR A 44 10.88 36.05 12.24
N PHE A 45 11.87 36.63 12.91
CA PHE A 45 11.67 37.85 13.69
C PHE A 45 12.75 38.89 13.37
N ALA A 46 12.36 40.15 13.20
CA ALA A 46 13.31 41.24 13.33
C ALA A 46 13.57 41.50 14.82
N THR A 47 14.84 41.57 15.20
CA THR A 47 15.27 41.91 16.55
C THR A 47 15.87 43.31 16.58
N GLY A 48 15.80 44.01 17.72
CA GLY A 48 16.31 45.38 17.79
C GLY A 48 16.41 45.97 19.20
N GLY A 49 17.38 46.87 19.36
CA GLY A 49 17.78 47.48 20.64
C GLY A 49 18.91 46.71 21.34
N SER A 50 19.44 47.26 22.42
CA SER A 50 20.41 46.57 23.27
C SER A 50 19.74 45.32 23.87
N GLY A 51 20.34 44.15 23.64
CA GLY A 51 19.79 42.85 24.07
C GLY A 51 18.98 42.10 23.00
N GLY A 52 18.84 42.63 21.77
CA GLY A 52 18.36 41.84 20.62
C GLY A 52 16.95 41.26 20.77
N THR A 53 16.06 41.91 21.52
CA THR A 53 14.68 41.44 21.71
C THR A 53 13.91 41.45 20.38
N ARG A 54 13.01 40.48 20.18
CA ARG A 54 12.11 40.38 19.02
C ARG A 54 11.16 41.57 18.98
N ARG A 55 11.00 42.20 17.81
CA ARG A 55 10.18 43.41 17.61
C ARG A 55 9.11 43.23 16.53
N ILE A 56 9.45 42.58 15.42
CA ILE A 56 8.53 42.33 14.30
C ILE A 56 8.57 40.84 14.00
N LYS A 57 7.41 40.23 13.72
CA LYS A 57 7.32 38.85 13.23
C LYS A 57 7.05 38.85 11.72
N PHE A 58 7.59 37.86 11.03
CA PHE A 58 7.27 37.54 9.64
C PHE A 58 6.82 36.09 9.60
N ASP A 59 5.58 35.88 9.17
CA ASP A 59 4.97 34.56 8.98
C ASP A 59 5.26 34.11 7.53
N GLY A 60 5.88 32.93 7.39
CA GLY A 60 6.30 32.34 6.13
C GLY A 60 5.36 31.24 5.64
N ALA A 61 5.93 30.25 4.94
CA ALA A 61 5.15 29.13 4.41
C ALA A 61 4.53 28.31 5.54
N LYS A 62 3.27 27.88 5.33
CA LYS A 62 2.58 26.92 6.19
C LYS A 62 2.48 25.61 5.42
N THR A 63 2.93 24.53 6.03
CA THR A 63 2.83 23.18 5.49
C THR A 63 1.91 22.35 6.37
N ARG A 64 1.35 21.28 5.79
CA ARG A 64 0.54 20.32 6.53
C ARG A 64 0.80 18.92 5.98
N VAL A 65 0.95 17.97 6.88
CA VAL A 65 1.28 16.59 6.59
C VAL A 65 0.31 15.69 7.34
N LEU A 66 -0.33 14.77 6.64
CA LEU A 66 -1.14 13.71 7.23
C LEU A 66 -0.36 12.40 7.16
N THR A 67 -0.08 11.80 8.31
CA THR A 67 0.57 10.49 8.42
C THR A 67 -0.45 9.47 8.89
N VAL A 68 -0.60 8.38 8.14
CA VAL A 68 -1.53 7.29 8.43
C VAL A 68 -0.75 5.98 8.47
N GLU A 69 -0.92 5.21 9.54
CA GLU A 69 -0.25 3.92 9.69
C GLU A 69 -1.27 2.80 9.78
N THR A 70 -0.97 1.68 9.12
CA THR A 70 -1.80 0.49 9.18
C THR A 70 -0.96 -0.78 9.07
N GLN A 71 -1.40 -1.85 9.72
CA GLN A 71 -0.83 -3.19 9.56
C GLN A 71 -1.56 -4.03 8.51
N ILE A 72 -2.68 -3.53 7.96
CA ILE A 72 -3.45 -4.18 6.90
C ILE A 72 -3.32 -3.33 5.65
N PHE A 73 -2.97 -3.94 4.51
CA PHE A 73 -2.92 -3.21 3.25
C PHE A 73 -3.52 -4.04 2.11
N THR A 74 -4.09 -3.35 1.14
CA THR A 74 -4.60 -3.94 -0.09
C THR A 74 -3.70 -3.59 -1.27
N LEU A 75 -3.89 -4.29 -2.40
CA LEU A 75 -3.21 -3.96 -3.64
C LEU A 75 -3.48 -2.52 -4.10
N GLN A 76 -4.59 -1.90 -3.69
CA GLN A 76 -4.90 -0.49 -3.95
C GLN A 76 -3.92 0.45 -3.24
N HIS A 77 -3.50 0.14 -2.01
CA HIS A 77 -2.49 0.95 -1.30
C HIS A 77 -1.19 0.97 -2.10
N LEU A 78 -0.77 -0.22 -2.54
CA LEU A 78 0.42 -0.40 -3.36
C LEU A 78 0.29 0.27 -4.74
N ALA A 79 -0.91 0.30 -5.33
CA ALA A 79 -1.17 0.96 -6.60
C ALA A 79 -1.03 2.49 -6.50
N ILE A 80 -1.57 3.09 -5.43
CA ILE A 80 -1.42 4.52 -5.16
C ILE A 80 0.05 4.84 -4.88
N LEU A 81 0.74 4.01 -4.10
CA LEU A 81 2.20 4.12 -3.85
C LEU A 81 3.01 4.04 -5.14
N ALA A 82 2.66 3.10 -6.02
CA ALA A 82 3.32 2.93 -7.30
C ALA A 82 3.01 4.05 -8.31
N GLY A 83 1.96 4.85 -8.06
CA GLY A 83 1.43 5.81 -9.04
C GLY A 83 0.93 5.14 -10.32
N ASN A 84 0.52 3.86 -10.26
CA ASN A 84 0.13 3.08 -11.42
C ASN A 84 -1.14 2.27 -11.12
N PRO A 85 -2.09 2.17 -12.08
CA PRO A 85 -3.33 1.44 -11.85
C PRO A 85 -3.09 -0.07 -11.73
N ILE A 86 -4.02 -0.75 -11.04
CA ILE A 86 -4.06 -2.21 -11.00
C ILE A 86 -4.54 -2.71 -12.35
N THR A 87 -3.77 -3.59 -12.97
CA THR A 87 -4.16 -4.28 -14.21
C THR A 87 -4.68 -5.67 -13.89
N SER A 88 -5.78 -6.07 -14.53
CA SER A 88 -6.40 -7.39 -14.35
C SER A 88 -6.33 -8.18 -15.64
N GLY A 89 -5.94 -9.45 -15.57
CA GLY A 89 -5.87 -10.32 -16.74
C GLY A 89 -4.98 -11.53 -16.55
N ALA A 90 -4.75 -12.27 -17.64
CA ALA A 90 -3.85 -13.41 -17.62
C ALA A 90 -2.40 -12.95 -17.41
N LYS A 91 -1.64 -13.70 -16.60
CA LYS A 91 -0.22 -13.43 -16.35
C LYS A 91 0.58 -14.71 -16.20
N ASN A 92 1.79 -14.69 -16.74
CA ASN A 92 2.75 -15.77 -16.56
C ASN A 92 3.39 -15.65 -15.17
N ILE A 93 3.30 -16.73 -14.40
CA ILE A 93 3.81 -16.80 -13.03
C ILE A 93 4.97 -17.79 -12.98
N TYR A 94 6.08 -17.33 -12.41
CA TYR A 94 7.23 -18.18 -12.13
C TYR A 94 6.93 -19.12 -10.98
N LYS A 95 7.33 -20.38 -11.11
CA LYS A 95 7.18 -21.40 -10.10
C LYS A 95 8.41 -22.32 -10.08
N THR A 96 8.74 -22.77 -8.88
CA THR A 96 9.79 -23.75 -8.66
C THR A 96 9.22 -24.94 -7.90
N GLU A 97 9.59 -26.15 -8.30
CA GLU A 97 9.22 -27.40 -7.63
C GLU A 97 10.41 -28.35 -7.57
N VAL A 98 10.64 -28.97 -6.42
CA VAL A 98 11.56 -30.11 -6.28
C VAL A 98 10.75 -31.40 -6.42
N VAL A 99 11.12 -32.21 -7.40
CA VAL A 99 10.38 -33.40 -7.82
C VAL A 99 11.34 -34.52 -8.21
N LYS A 100 10.86 -35.77 -8.20
CA LYS A 100 11.66 -36.94 -8.58
C LYS A 100 11.45 -37.32 -10.03
N VAL A 101 12.53 -37.73 -10.68
CA VAL A 101 12.48 -38.27 -12.05
C VAL A 101 11.81 -39.64 -12.02
N SER A 102 10.74 -39.78 -12.79
CA SER A 102 9.96 -41.02 -12.91
C SER A 102 10.44 -41.89 -14.06
N THR A 103 9.87 -43.09 -14.19
CA THR A 103 10.14 -44.01 -15.30
C THR A 103 9.96 -43.31 -16.67
N GLY A 104 10.85 -43.62 -17.61
CA GLY A 104 10.88 -42.94 -18.91
C GLY A 104 11.50 -41.54 -18.88
N LYS A 105 12.23 -41.17 -17.82
CA LYS A 105 12.85 -39.84 -17.63
C LYS A 105 11.82 -38.71 -17.69
N THR A 106 10.67 -38.93 -17.05
CA THR A 106 9.55 -38.00 -17.01
C THR A 106 9.45 -37.30 -15.65
N ILE A 107 8.89 -36.10 -15.64
CA ILE A 107 8.67 -35.28 -14.44
C ILE A 107 7.23 -34.77 -14.48
N SER A 108 6.48 -34.99 -13.41
CA SER A 108 5.12 -34.46 -13.26
C SER A 108 5.11 -33.23 -12.36
N LEU A 109 4.60 -32.11 -12.89
CA LEU A 109 4.47 -30.84 -12.18
C LEU A 109 3.04 -30.62 -11.67
N LYS A 110 2.85 -29.74 -10.69
CA LYS A 110 1.50 -29.39 -10.20
C LYS A 110 0.73 -28.46 -11.14
N ARG A 111 1.42 -27.71 -12.00
CA ARG A 111 0.81 -26.80 -12.98
C ARG A 111 1.39 -27.06 -14.37
N LYS A 112 0.56 -26.81 -15.39
CA LYS A 112 0.92 -26.92 -16.80
C LYS A 112 1.91 -25.81 -17.17
N PRO A 113 3.15 -26.13 -17.57
CA PRO A 113 4.08 -25.13 -18.06
C PRO A 113 3.62 -24.58 -19.41
N LEU A 114 4.07 -23.36 -19.73
CA LEU A 114 3.76 -22.70 -21.01
C LEU A 114 4.42 -23.37 -22.22
N GLY A 115 5.46 -24.17 -22.00
CA GLY A 115 6.17 -24.93 -23.04
C GLY A 115 7.63 -25.16 -22.68
N VAL A 116 8.35 -25.87 -23.57
CA VAL A 116 9.76 -26.26 -23.37
C VAL A 116 10.65 -25.06 -23.08
N ALA A 117 10.48 -23.95 -23.80
CA ALA A 117 11.29 -22.73 -23.64
C ALA A 117 11.13 -22.03 -22.28
N PHE A 118 10.10 -22.38 -21.51
CA PHE A 118 9.79 -21.79 -20.21
C PHE A 118 10.07 -22.75 -19.05
N VAL A 119 10.84 -23.81 -19.29
CA VAL A 119 11.20 -24.81 -18.30
C VAL A 119 12.72 -24.94 -18.24
N SER A 120 13.26 -24.93 -17.04
CA SER A 120 14.65 -25.29 -16.76
C SER A 120 14.68 -26.33 -15.65
N VAL A 121 15.35 -27.46 -15.89
CA VAL A 121 15.44 -28.58 -14.95
C VAL A 121 16.89 -28.70 -14.49
N LEU A 122 17.15 -28.59 -13.19
CA LEU A 122 18.49 -28.79 -12.63
C LEU A 122 18.50 -30.01 -11.69
N PRO A 123 19.57 -30.82 -11.68
CA PRO A 123 19.78 -31.82 -10.65
C PRO A 123 19.73 -31.19 -9.25
N TYR A 124 19.05 -31.83 -8.30
CA TYR A 124 18.91 -31.34 -6.93
C TYR A 124 19.51 -32.34 -5.95
N LYS A 125 20.45 -31.89 -5.12
CA LYS A 125 21.12 -32.75 -4.14
C LYS A 125 21.45 -31.97 -2.88
N ASN A 126 21.20 -32.56 -1.72
CA ASN A 126 21.52 -31.98 -0.41
C ASN A 126 20.97 -30.54 -0.22
N GLY A 127 19.78 -30.27 -0.75
CA GLY A 127 19.13 -28.96 -0.57
C GLY A 127 19.47 -27.90 -1.62
N ILE A 128 20.28 -28.21 -2.63
CA ILE A 128 20.77 -27.25 -3.63
C ILE A 128 20.68 -27.81 -5.05
N ALA A 129 20.28 -26.96 -6.01
CA ALA A 129 20.43 -27.23 -7.44
C ALA A 129 21.90 -27.18 -7.85
N ILE A 130 22.38 -28.24 -8.51
CA ILE A 130 23.78 -28.41 -8.89
C ILE A 130 23.93 -28.73 -10.37
N GLY A 131 25.11 -28.43 -10.92
CA GLY A 131 25.47 -28.86 -12.27
C GLY A 131 24.77 -28.06 -13.38
N LYS A 132 24.61 -28.71 -14.54
CA LYS A 132 24.05 -28.08 -15.75
C LYS A 132 22.55 -28.39 -15.89
N PRO A 133 21.77 -27.47 -16.48
CA PRO A 133 20.39 -27.75 -16.86
C PRO A 133 20.28 -29.01 -17.73
N GLN A 134 19.23 -29.79 -17.49
CA GLN A 134 18.91 -30.99 -18.25
C GLN A 134 18.09 -30.59 -19.47
N GLU A 135 18.46 -31.14 -20.62
CA GLU A 135 17.74 -30.93 -21.87
C GLU A 135 16.31 -31.50 -21.77
N VAL A 136 15.32 -30.63 -22.02
CA VAL A 136 13.90 -30.97 -22.02
C VAL A 136 13.48 -31.27 -23.46
N GLN A 137 12.95 -32.47 -23.70
CA GLN A 137 12.51 -32.88 -25.04
C GLN A 137 11.09 -32.40 -25.33
N THR A 138 10.15 -32.67 -24.43
CA THR A 138 8.74 -32.30 -24.60
C THR A 138 8.11 -31.83 -23.29
N VAL A 139 7.10 -30.99 -23.43
CA VAL A 139 6.15 -30.65 -22.37
C VAL A 139 4.77 -30.97 -22.89
N THR A 140 4.02 -31.82 -22.17
CA THR A 140 2.64 -32.17 -22.50
C THR A 140 1.82 -32.09 -21.22
N ASP A 141 0.92 -31.11 -21.18
CA ASP A 141 0.19 -30.73 -19.98
C ASP A 141 1.13 -30.54 -18.77
N ASN A 142 0.99 -31.36 -17.74
CA ASN A 142 1.80 -31.28 -16.53
C ASN A 142 3.06 -32.15 -16.58
N LEU A 143 3.27 -32.87 -17.68
CA LEU A 143 4.34 -33.84 -17.83
C LEU A 143 5.48 -33.26 -18.68
N ILE A 144 6.68 -33.27 -18.14
CA ILE A 144 7.92 -32.98 -18.85
C ILE A 144 8.61 -34.30 -19.18
N THR A 145 9.06 -34.45 -20.42
CA THR A 145 9.94 -35.56 -20.82
C THR A 145 11.34 -35.00 -21.07
N LEU A 146 12.33 -35.53 -20.36
CA LEU A 146 13.73 -35.15 -20.56
C LEU A 146 14.30 -35.85 -21.79
N ALA A 147 15.25 -35.20 -22.47
CA ALA A 147 15.97 -35.81 -23.58
C ALA A 147 16.78 -37.03 -23.12
N ALA A 148 17.04 -37.96 -24.04
CA ALA A 148 17.84 -39.15 -23.76
C ALA A 148 19.25 -38.80 -23.22
N THR A 149 19.79 -37.65 -23.66
CA THR A 149 21.08 -37.08 -23.24
C THR A 149 21.09 -36.54 -21.81
N SER A 150 19.96 -36.47 -21.12
CA SER A 150 19.92 -36.04 -19.72
C SER A 150 20.75 -36.97 -18.83
N THR A 151 21.45 -36.39 -17.86
CA THR A 151 22.38 -37.10 -16.97
C THR A 151 21.72 -37.58 -15.69
N VAL A 152 20.51 -37.12 -15.39
CA VAL A 152 19.74 -37.54 -14.20
C VAL A 152 19.13 -38.93 -14.41
N ALA A 153 19.18 -39.75 -13.35
CA ALA A 153 18.64 -41.11 -13.32
C ALA A 153 17.22 -41.13 -12.75
N ILE A 154 16.52 -42.25 -12.94
CA ILE A 154 15.21 -42.48 -12.32
C ILE A 154 15.38 -42.50 -10.80
N GLY A 155 14.52 -41.77 -10.09
CA GLY A 155 14.57 -41.62 -8.64
C GLY A 155 15.41 -40.43 -8.16
N ASP A 156 16.24 -39.82 -9.02
CA ASP A 156 16.97 -38.60 -8.67
C ASP A 156 15.99 -37.44 -8.47
N GLU A 157 16.34 -36.56 -7.53
CA GLU A 157 15.63 -35.30 -7.33
C GLU A 157 16.14 -34.23 -8.30
N VAL A 158 15.21 -33.45 -8.83
CA VAL A 158 15.48 -32.32 -9.70
C VAL A 158 14.67 -31.12 -9.23
N GLU A 159 15.25 -29.93 -9.35
CA GLU A 159 14.55 -28.67 -9.14
C GLU A 159 14.16 -28.11 -10.50
N VAL A 160 12.87 -27.88 -10.68
CA VAL A 160 12.29 -27.42 -11.95
C VAL A 160 11.80 -26.00 -11.78
N TYR A 161 12.40 -25.09 -12.54
CA TYR A 161 11.99 -23.70 -12.68
C TYR A 161 11.12 -23.59 -13.93
N TYR A 162 9.89 -23.11 -13.78
CA TYR A 162 9.00 -22.97 -14.93
C TYR A 162 8.02 -21.81 -14.81
N GLN A 163 7.43 -21.41 -15.93
CA GLN A 163 6.30 -20.49 -15.95
C GLN A 163 4.99 -21.21 -16.30
N PHE A 164 3.92 -20.86 -15.60
CA PHE A 164 2.56 -21.26 -15.93
C PHE A 164 1.66 -20.03 -16.12
N GLU A 165 0.58 -20.18 -16.88
CA GLU A 165 -0.41 -19.11 -17.03
C GLU A 165 -1.40 -19.11 -15.86
N ALA A 166 -1.48 -17.99 -15.14
CA ALA A 166 -2.63 -17.69 -14.31
C ALA A 166 -3.63 -16.90 -15.16
N THR A 167 -4.82 -17.45 -15.40
CA THR A 167 -5.85 -16.82 -16.26
C THR A 167 -6.50 -15.59 -15.63
N SER A 168 -6.45 -15.48 -14.31
CA SER A 168 -6.96 -14.36 -13.54
C SER A 168 -5.91 -13.91 -12.52
N ALA A 169 -5.29 -12.76 -12.78
CA ALA A 169 -4.31 -12.15 -11.91
C ALA A 169 -4.50 -10.62 -11.86
N HIS A 170 -4.11 -10.01 -10.75
CA HIS A 170 -4.05 -8.56 -10.56
C HIS A 170 -2.60 -8.14 -10.38
N THR A 171 -2.17 -7.13 -11.13
CA THR A 171 -0.77 -6.68 -11.15
C THR A 171 -0.66 -5.17 -10.96
N VAL A 172 0.20 -4.76 -10.04
CA VAL A 172 0.72 -3.39 -9.92
C VAL A 172 2.15 -3.39 -10.45
N THR A 173 2.48 -2.41 -11.28
CA THR A 173 3.83 -2.26 -11.85
C THR A 173 4.47 -1.00 -11.30
N TYR A 174 5.69 -1.13 -10.78
CA TYR A 174 6.51 -0.03 -10.33
C TYR A 174 7.41 0.40 -11.48
N THR A 175 7.23 1.63 -11.97
CA THR A 175 8.02 2.17 -13.08
C THR A 175 8.88 3.33 -12.61
N THR A 176 9.94 3.66 -13.35
CA THR A 176 10.82 4.80 -13.03
C THR A 176 10.12 6.17 -13.15
N LYS A 177 8.92 6.20 -13.72
CA LYS A 177 8.10 7.41 -13.90
C LYS A 177 6.82 7.39 -13.06
N GLY A 178 6.56 6.29 -12.36
CA GLY A 178 5.40 6.13 -11.51
C GLY A 178 5.60 6.90 -10.22
N PHE A 179 4.79 7.93 -10.01
CA PHE A 179 4.74 8.69 -8.77
C PHE A 179 3.29 8.81 -8.33
N PRO A 180 3.00 8.79 -7.01
CA PRO A 180 1.65 9.03 -6.52
C PRO A 180 1.06 10.30 -7.11
N GLY A 181 -0.15 10.20 -7.67
CA GLY A 181 -0.90 11.35 -8.14
C GLY A 181 -1.52 12.14 -6.99
N TYR A 182 -2.14 13.26 -7.32
CA TYR A 182 -2.94 14.00 -6.34
C TYR A 182 -4.24 13.26 -6.03
N VAL A 183 -4.61 13.24 -4.76
CA VAL A 183 -5.85 12.67 -4.24
C VAL A 183 -6.58 13.68 -3.37
N THR A 184 -7.89 13.53 -3.24
CA THR A 184 -8.68 14.15 -2.18
C THR A 184 -8.91 13.10 -1.11
N LEU A 185 -8.70 13.46 0.16
CA LEU A 185 -8.93 12.56 1.29
C LEU A 185 -10.13 13.06 2.08
N ILE A 186 -11.04 12.15 2.42
CA ILE A 186 -12.15 12.41 3.33
C ILE A 186 -11.98 11.49 4.52
N GLY A 187 -11.86 12.07 5.71
CA GLY A 187 -11.68 11.36 6.96
C GLY A 187 -12.85 11.55 7.89
N ASP A 188 -13.54 10.46 8.22
CA ASP A 188 -14.67 10.46 9.14
C ASP A 188 -14.22 9.94 10.52
N THR A 189 -14.49 10.69 11.59
CA THR A 189 -14.12 10.35 12.98
C THR A 189 -15.14 10.92 13.98
N PHE A 190 -14.93 10.67 15.28
CA PHE A 190 -15.77 11.17 16.36
C PHE A 190 -14.97 11.92 17.41
N TYR A 191 -15.56 12.99 17.95
CA TYR A 191 -15.08 13.67 19.14
C TYR A 191 -16.00 13.44 20.33
N ALA A 192 -15.41 13.21 21.49
CA ALA A 192 -16.12 13.16 22.76
C ALA A 192 -16.37 14.58 23.28
N ASP A 193 -17.61 14.91 23.64
CA ASP A 193 -17.96 16.20 24.25
C ASP A 193 -17.91 16.13 25.79
N GLU A 194 -17.31 17.15 26.43
CA GLU A 194 -17.21 17.29 27.89
C GLU A 194 -18.59 17.39 28.56
N VAL A 195 -19.56 17.99 27.90
CA VAL A 195 -20.86 18.35 28.51
C VAL A 195 -21.86 17.20 28.49
N GLY A 196 -21.66 16.21 27.61
CA GLY A 196 -22.63 15.15 27.36
C GLY A 196 -22.21 13.82 27.95
N SER A 197 -22.67 13.50 29.16
CA SER A 197 -22.93 12.12 29.53
C SER A 197 -24.42 11.96 29.77
N ASN A 198 -25.14 11.47 28.75
CA ASN A 198 -26.53 11.07 28.92
C ASN A 198 -26.56 9.58 29.24
N GLY A 199 -26.84 9.24 30.50
CA GLY A 199 -27.03 7.85 30.92
C GLY A 199 -25.76 7.00 31.03
N GLY A 200 -24.56 7.61 31.14
CA GLY A 200 -23.29 6.90 31.33
C GLY A 200 -22.50 6.61 30.07
N THR A 201 -22.99 7.04 28.90
CA THR A 201 -22.25 6.99 27.63
C THR A 201 -21.69 8.37 27.31
N THR A 202 -20.43 8.43 26.87
CA THR A 202 -19.81 9.66 26.36
C THR A 202 -20.57 10.12 25.12
N ASN A 203 -21.01 11.38 25.09
CA ASN A 203 -21.63 11.96 23.91
C ASN A 203 -20.57 12.12 22.82
N LEU A 204 -20.74 11.40 21.72
CA LEU A 204 -19.87 11.47 20.56
C LEU A 204 -20.49 12.39 19.52
N VAL A 205 -19.67 13.25 18.92
CA VAL A 205 -20.08 14.15 17.85
C VAL A 205 -19.31 13.75 16.59
N ALA A 206 -20.04 13.60 15.48
CA ALA A 206 -19.45 13.20 14.20
C ALA A 206 -18.63 14.35 13.61
N VAL A 207 -17.46 14.01 13.07
CA VAL A 207 -16.50 14.94 12.48
C VAL A 207 -16.04 14.41 11.14
N GLN A 208 -16.13 15.25 10.11
CA GLN A 208 -15.55 14.98 8.80
C GLN A 208 -14.41 15.96 8.51
N LYS A 209 -13.26 15.42 8.13
CA LYS A 209 -12.10 16.18 7.67
C LYS A 209 -11.90 15.96 6.18
N LYS A 210 -11.94 17.03 5.40
CA LYS A 210 -11.69 17.00 3.96
C LYS A 210 -10.35 17.63 3.66
N TYR A 211 -9.39 16.82 3.21
CA TYR A 211 -8.11 17.25 2.68
C TYR A 211 -8.26 17.42 1.17
N PHE A 212 -8.33 18.68 0.71
CA PHE A 212 -8.75 18.97 -0.66
C PHE A 212 -7.79 18.43 -1.70
N LYS A 213 -6.48 18.58 -1.47
CA LYS A 213 -5.43 18.13 -2.36
C LYS A 213 -4.26 17.58 -1.55
N ALA A 214 -4.06 16.28 -1.65
CA ALA A 214 -2.97 15.56 -1.00
C ALA A 214 -2.13 14.84 -2.05
N SER A 215 -0.83 14.71 -1.82
CA SER A 215 0.03 13.80 -2.57
C SER A 215 0.75 12.91 -1.58
N MET A 216 0.73 11.61 -1.81
CA MET A 216 1.53 10.71 -0.98
C MET A 216 3.01 10.88 -1.31
N GLN A 217 3.84 10.87 -0.28
CA GLN A 217 5.28 10.89 -0.46
C GLN A 217 5.74 9.55 -1.08
N PRO A 218 6.70 9.56 -2.03
CA PRO A 218 7.08 8.37 -2.77
C PRO A 218 7.99 7.40 -1.97
N ASN A 219 8.43 7.80 -0.79
CA ASN A 219 9.20 6.96 0.12
C ASN A 219 8.28 6.03 0.90
N TYR A 220 8.46 4.72 0.68
CA TYR A 220 7.83 3.70 1.50
C TYR A 220 8.80 2.55 1.71
N THR A 221 8.67 1.86 2.85
CA THR A 221 9.41 0.62 3.13
C THR A 221 8.38 -0.46 3.44
N VAL A 222 8.43 -1.57 2.72
CA VAL A 222 7.68 -2.78 3.08
C VAL A 222 8.66 -3.76 3.68
N THR A 223 8.52 -4.05 4.97
CA THR A 223 9.35 -5.04 5.66
C THR A 223 8.61 -6.37 5.71
N HIS A 224 9.29 -7.47 5.37
CA HIS A 224 8.78 -8.82 5.55
C HIS A 224 9.57 -9.50 6.65
N ASN A 225 8.93 -9.80 7.78
CA ASN A 225 9.56 -10.49 8.90
C ASN A 225 8.76 -11.76 9.24
N ALA A 226 9.46 -12.86 9.52
CA ALA A 226 8.86 -14.15 9.87
C ALA A 226 8.46 -14.23 11.37
N THR A 227 8.94 -13.29 12.19
CA THR A 227 8.69 -13.24 13.63
C THR A 227 8.53 -11.80 14.11
N GLY A 228 7.73 -11.57 15.15
CA GLY A 228 7.44 -10.24 15.68
C GLY A 228 6.12 -9.68 15.18
N ASP A 229 5.90 -8.39 15.41
CA ASP A 229 4.66 -7.71 15.02
C ASP A 229 4.49 -7.65 13.50
N ALA A 230 3.24 -7.55 13.05
CA ALA A 230 2.92 -7.39 11.64
C ALA A 230 3.58 -6.12 11.08
N ALA A 231 4.00 -6.20 9.81
CA ALA A 231 4.63 -5.07 9.14
C ALA A 231 3.66 -3.88 9.04
N THR A 232 4.11 -2.72 9.53
CA THR A 232 3.35 -1.47 9.41
C THR A 232 3.65 -0.82 8.07
N LEU A 233 2.59 -0.47 7.34
CA LEU A 233 2.64 0.44 6.21
C LEU A 233 2.38 1.87 6.72
N THR A 234 3.38 2.72 6.60
CA THR A 234 3.27 4.17 6.87
C THR A 234 3.02 4.91 5.56
N MET A 235 1.91 5.64 5.49
CA MET A 235 1.54 6.51 4.36
C MET A 235 1.63 7.96 4.83
N VAL A 236 2.49 8.74 4.19
CA VAL A 236 2.67 10.16 4.49
C VAL A 236 2.12 10.97 3.32
N PHE A 237 1.20 11.88 3.59
CA PHE A 237 0.57 12.73 2.60
C PHE A 237 0.94 14.19 2.83
N ASP A 238 1.56 14.81 1.84
CA ASP A 238 1.74 16.26 1.79
C ASP A 238 0.43 16.90 1.35
N ILE A 239 -0.07 17.86 2.13
CA ILE A 239 -1.32 18.56 1.85
C ILE A 239 -1.02 19.92 1.22
N PHE A 240 -1.69 20.20 0.10
CA PHE A 240 -1.49 21.40 -0.70
C PHE A 240 -2.69 22.35 -0.57
N GLY A 241 -2.40 23.65 -0.56
CA GLY A 241 -3.42 24.68 -0.65
C GLY A 241 -4.12 24.65 -2.01
N VAL A 242 -5.45 24.80 -2.00
CA VAL A 242 -6.26 25.03 -3.21
C VAL A 242 -7.21 26.19 -2.95
N LYS A 243 -7.61 26.89 -4.01
CA LYS A 243 -8.58 27.97 -3.88
C LYS A 243 -10.00 27.41 -3.73
N VAL A 244 -10.63 27.67 -2.60
CA VAL A 244 -12.04 27.41 -2.32
C VAL A 244 -12.66 28.75 -1.95
N ASP A 245 -13.67 29.18 -2.70
CA ASP A 245 -14.37 30.46 -2.49
C ASP A 245 -13.45 31.71 -2.37
N GLY A 246 -12.30 31.66 -3.06
CA GLY A 246 -11.32 32.75 -3.08
C GLY A 246 -10.24 32.66 -2.00
N GLU A 247 -10.36 31.75 -1.04
CA GLU A 247 -9.37 31.50 0.01
C GLU A 247 -8.52 30.26 -0.30
N GLU A 248 -7.26 30.26 0.14
CA GLU A 248 -6.38 29.10 0.00
C GLU A 248 -6.60 28.15 1.18
N VAL A 249 -7.24 27.01 0.90
CA VAL A 249 -7.65 26.02 1.89
C VAL A 249 -6.87 24.72 1.68
N MET A 250 -6.36 24.16 2.78
CA MET A 250 -5.72 22.83 2.79
C MET A 250 -6.69 21.76 3.29
N VAL A 251 -7.38 22.05 4.40
CA VAL A 251 -8.26 21.11 5.10
C VAL A 251 -9.48 21.86 5.61
N GLU A 252 -10.64 21.24 5.47
CA GLU A 252 -11.90 21.66 6.10
C GLU A 252 -12.30 20.61 7.12
N GLU A 253 -12.74 21.05 8.31
CA GLU A 253 -13.23 20.20 9.37
C GLU A 253 -14.68 20.59 9.67
N THR A 254 -15.59 19.64 9.52
CA THR A 254 -17.03 19.83 9.71
C THR A 254 -17.50 18.94 10.85
N ILE A 255 -18.13 19.56 11.85
CA ILE A 255 -18.79 18.86 12.96
C ILE A 255 -20.30 18.91 12.70
N TYR A 256 -20.98 17.78 12.83
CA TYR A 256 -22.42 17.69 12.53
C TYR A 256 -23.16 16.74 13.48
N GLU A 257 -24.48 16.94 13.58
CA GLU A 257 -25.40 15.98 14.23
C GLU A 257 -25.64 14.83 13.24
N ASP A 258 -25.24 13.61 13.60
CA ASP A 258 -25.58 12.41 12.85
C ASP A 258 -26.83 11.80 13.47
N GLU A 259 -27.95 11.78 12.74
CA GLU A 259 -29.22 11.24 13.20
C GLU A 259 -29.21 9.70 13.34
N LEU A 260 -28.13 9.04 12.92
CA LEU A 260 -27.98 7.58 12.88
C LEU A 260 -27.01 7.02 13.91
N VAL A 261 -26.37 7.85 14.75
CA VAL A 261 -25.43 7.45 15.81
C VAL A 261 -26.03 7.60 17.20
#